data_AF-A0A519K7F8-F1
#
_entry.id   AF-A0A519K7F8-F1
#
_cell.length_a   1.000
_cell.length_b   1.000
_cell.length_c   1.000
_cell.angle_alpha   90.00
_cell.angle_beta   90.00
_cell.angle_gamma   90.00
#
_symmetry.space_group_name_H-M   'P 1'
#
loop_
_entity.id
_entity.type
_entity.pdbx_description
1 polymer ?
#
loop_
_entity_poly.entity_id
_entity_poly.type
_entity_poly.pdbx_seq_one_letter_code
_entity_poly.pdbx_strand_id
1 'polypeptide(L)' 'PPGERKGPFGALYLSYLRDPSGNKICALHRPK' A
#
# COMPACT_ATOMS: atom_id res chain seq x y z
N PRO A 1 -2.20 2.80 -9.91
CA PRO A 1 -1.46 1.51 -9.94
C PRO A 1 -0.57 1.34 -8.69
N PRO A 2 -0.49 0.13 -8.11
CA PRO A 2 0.37 -0.13 -6.95
C PRO A 2 1.84 -0.16 -7.42
N GLY A 3 2.55 0.94 -7.18
CA GLY A 3 3.96 1.09 -7.52
C GLY A 3 4.74 1.63 -6.33
N GLU A 4 6.07 1.60 -6.42
CA GLU A 4 6.94 2.16 -5.39
C GLU A 4 6.72 3.67 -5.27
N ARG A 5 6.52 4.14 -4.04
CA ARG A 5 6.42 5.56 -3.69
C ARG A 5 7.68 5.95 -2.95
N LYS A 6 8.41 6.91 -3.50
CA LYS A 6 9.59 7.49 -2.84
C LYS A 6 9.12 8.65 -1.96
N GLY A 7 9.39 8.55 -0.66
CA GLY A 7 9.12 9.61 0.30
C GLY A 7 10.36 9.92 1.16
N PRO A 8 10.29 10.95 2.01
CA PRO A 8 11.40 11.31 2.91
C PRO A 8 11.77 10.20 3.90
N PHE A 9 10.92 9.19 4.08
CA PHE A 9 11.14 8.03 4.95
C PHE A 9 11.52 6.74 4.18
N GLY A 10 11.98 6.87 2.92
CA GLY A 10 12.39 5.75 2.08
C GLY A 10 11.31 5.28 1.10
N ALA A 11 11.53 4.10 0.52
CA ALA A 11 10.61 3.47 -0.43
C ALA A 11 9.39 2.89 0.30
N LEU A 12 8.21 3.04 -0.32
CA LEU A 12 6.95 2.57 0.22
C LEU A 12 6.08 1.96 -0.87
N TYR A 13 5.52 0.77 -0.62
CA TYR A 13 4.45 0.21 -1.45
C TYR A 13 3.11 0.35 -0.72
N LEU A 14 2.11 0.86 -1.44
CA LEU A 14 0.75 1.01 -0.94
C LEU A 14 -0.22 0.28 -1.86
N SER A 15 -1.02 -0.61 -1.30
CA SER A 15 -2.08 -1.32 -2.00
C SER A 15 -3.43 -1.10 -1.33
N TYR A 16 -4.48 -1.08 -2.15
CA TYR A 16 -5.87 -1.00 -1.71
C TYR A 16 -6.61 -2.22 -2.22
N LEU A 17 -7.26 -2.94 -1.32
CA LEU A 17 -8.06 -4.12 -1.61
C LEU A 17 -9.49 -3.92 -1.10
N ARG A 18 -10.42 -4.67 -1.68
CA ARG A 18 -11.78 -4.82 -1.17
C ARG A 18 -11.91 -6.21 -0.57
N ASP A 19 -12.40 -6.29 0.66
CA ASP A 19 -12.79 -7.59 1.23
C ASP A 19 -14.18 -8.03 0.71
N PRO A 20 -14.57 -9.29 0.92
CA PRO A 20 -15.88 -9.80 0.49
C PRO A 20 -17.08 -9.09 1.13
N SER A 21 -16.90 -8.40 2.26
CA SER A 21 -17.91 -7.57 2.92
C SER A 21 -17.93 -6.13 2.37
N GLY A 22 -17.06 -5.80 1.40
CA GLY A 22 -17.01 -4.50 0.72
C GLY A 22 -16.11 -3.45 1.38
N ASN A 23 -15.44 -3.74 2.51
CA ASN A 23 -14.60 -2.71 3.13
C ASN A 23 -13.33 -2.46 2.32
N LYS A 24 -12.85 -1.22 2.39
CA LYS A 24 -11.59 -0.83 1.77
C LYS A 24 -10.46 -1.13 2.75
N ILE A 25 -9.67 -2.15 2.43
CA ILE A 25 -8.47 -2.49 3.18
C ILE A 25 -7.28 -1.77 2.55
N CYS A 26 -6.44 -1.19 3.39
CA CYS A 26 -5.20 -0.53 3.01
C CYS A 26 -4.03 -1.37 3.53
N ALA A 27 -3.11 -1.76 2.63
CA ALA A 27 -1.92 -2.49 3.00
C ALA A 27 -0.65 -1.69 2.64
N LEU A 28 0.31 -1.71 3.56
CA LEU A 28 1.53 -0.92 3.53
C LEU A 28 2.73 -1.87 3.63
N HIS A 29 3.66 -1.81 2.67
CA HIS A 29 4.92 -2.55 2.72
C HIS A 29 6.10 -1.58 2.61
N ARG A 30 7.05 -1.71 3.54
CA ARG A 30 8.32 -0.98 3.55
C ARG A 30 9.45 -1.97 3.30
N PRO A 31 10.06 -1.99 2.10
CA PRO A 31 11.28 -2.76 1.89
C PRO A 31 12.40 -2.19 2.77
N LYS A 32 13.26 -3.06 3.30
CA LYS A 32 14.46 -2.67 4.03
C LYS A 32 15.54 -2.18 3.08
#